data_AF-A0A4Y9KUQ7-F1
#
_entry.id   AF-A0A4Y9KUQ7-F1
#
_cell.length_a   1.000
_cell.length_b   1.000
_cell.length_c   1.000
_cell.angle_alpha   90.00
_cell.angle_beta   90.00
_cell.angle_gamma   90.00
#
_symmetry.space_group_name_H-M   'P 1'
#
loop_
_entity.id
_entity.type
_entity.pdbx_description
1 polymer ?
#
loop_
_entity_poly.entity_id
_entity_poly.type
_entity_poly.pdbx_seq_one_letter_code
_entity_poly.pdbx_strand_id
1 'polypeptide(L)'
;MSRGMNGKLAAGLAILVIAAAGVAQTPSAHAEDFFSALFGGFRMRPPPEIRMPFPNDDMPRYDAPRQRAFYGGGTAYCVRACDGRYFPAQGNDAESKAQSCKSFCPASETSLVYGGNIDDATTDKGKSYSELPNAYRYRNEIVSGCTCNGKDSVGLAQVKVEDDPTLRKGDIVAGADGLVVASRNANDRRGVAMNFSPLPDSVRARFRQVPVVAKE
;
A
#
# COMPACT_ATOMS: atom_id res chain seq x y z
N MET A 1 -44.03 -58.96 -74.30
CA MET A 1 -44.98 -58.88 -73.16
C MET A 1 -44.62 -57.63 -72.38
N SER A 2 -45.24 -56.49 -72.71
CA SER A 2 -46.49 -55.95 -72.11
C SER A 2 -46.23 -55.29 -70.75
N ARG A 3 -46.74 -54.11 -70.40
CA ARG A 3 -47.47 -53.01 -71.07
C ARG A 3 -47.81 -52.00 -69.96
N GLY A 4 -47.88 -50.70 -70.29
CA GLY A 4 -48.67 -49.67 -69.57
C GLY A 4 -48.05 -49.11 -68.28
N MET A 5 -47.83 -47.82 -68.03
CA MET A 5 -48.50 -46.53 -68.35
C MET A 5 -49.64 -46.14 -67.39
N ASN A 6 -49.55 -44.90 -66.88
CA ASN A 6 -50.54 -44.05 -66.15
C ASN A 6 -50.65 -44.28 -64.62
N GLY A 7 -50.86 -43.28 -63.75
CA GLY A 7 -51.12 -41.85 -63.93
C GLY A 7 -51.28 -41.11 -62.59
N LYS A 8 -50.82 -39.86 -62.57
CA LYS A 8 -51.49 -38.63 -62.10
C LYS A 8 -52.27 -38.58 -60.76
N LEU A 9 -51.78 -37.65 -59.93
CA LEU A 9 -52.48 -36.50 -59.30
C LEU A 9 -53.49 -36.69 -58.15
N ALA A 10 -53.31 -35.75 -57.21
CA ALA A 10 -54.33 -35.04 -56.41
C ALA A 10 -54.95 -35.83 -55.24
N ALA A 11 -55.46 -35.23 -54.17
CA ALA A 11 -55.36 -33.92 -53.51
C ALA A 11 -56.36 -34.03 -52.32
N GLY A 12 -56.18 -33.21 -51.29
CA GLY A 12 -57.26 -32.87 -50.33
C GLY A 12 -57.26 -33.73 -49.06
N LEU A 13 -56.91 -33.15 -47.90
CA LEU A 13 -57.79 -32.37 -47.00
C LEU A 13 -58.82 -33.23 -46.27
N ALA A 14 -58.64 -33.42 -44.95
CA ALA A 14 -59.46 -32.75 -43.94
C ALA A 14 -59.28 -33.38 -42.53
N ILE A 15 -58.98 -32.51 -41.54
CA ILE A 15 -59.69 -32.30 -40.26
C ILE A 15 -59.79 -33.51 -39.28
N LEU A 16 -59.62 -33.45 -37.95
CA LEU A 16 -59.08 -32.55 -36.91
C LEU A 16 -59.41 -33.29 -35.56
N VAL A 17 -58.67 -32.99 -34.49
CA VAL A 17 -59.01 -33.18 -33.05
C VAL A 17 -58.53 -34.46 -32.32
N ILE A 18 -57.32 -34.32 -31.76
CA ILE A 18 -56.90 -34.41 -30.33
C ILE A 18 -57.50 -35.52 -29.44
N ALA A 19 -56.62 -36.41 -28.96
CA ALA A 19 -56.67 -36.97 -27.60
C ALA A 19 -55.23 -37.18 -27.08
N ALA A 20 -54.98 -36.67 -25.86
CA ALA A 20 -53.68 -36.55 -25.22
C ALA A 20 -53.17 -37.88 -24.63
N ALA A 21 -51.85 -38.12 -24.67
CA ALA A 21 -51.12 -38.90 -23.67
C ALA A 21 -49.59 -38.74 -23.80
N GLY A 22 -49.01 -38.04 -22.83
CA GLY A 22 -47.65 -38.14 -22.29
C GLY A 22 -46.46 -38.58 -23.16
N VAL A 23 -45.53 -37.65 -23.39
CA VAL A 23 -44.08 -37.93 -23.32
C VAL A 23 -43.42 -36.79 -22.55
N ALA A 24 -42.60 -37.17 -21.57
CA ALA A 24 -41.96 -36.30 -20.59
C ALA A 24 -41.12 -35.19 -21.24
N GLN A 25 -41.32 -33.95 -20.77
CA GLN A 25 -40.33 -32.90 -20.94
C GLN A 25 -39.21 -33.20 -19.95
N THR A 26 -38.04 -33.60 -20.46
CA THR A 26 -36.80 -33.52 -19.72
C THR A 26 -36.58 -32.06 -19.32
N PRO A 27 -36.46 -31.71 -18.04
CA PRO A 27 -35.98 -30.38 -17.70
C PRO A 27 -34.56 -30.24 -18.26
N SER A 28 -34.31 -29.14 -18.95
CA SER A 28 -32.96 -28.72 -19.32
C SER A 28 -32.07 -28.77 -18.09
N ALA A 29 -31.04 -29.62 -18.13
CA ALA A 29 -29.98 -29.59 -17.15
C ALA A 29 -29.26 -28.25 -17.31
N HIS A 30 -29.61 -27.27 -16.48
CA HIS A 30 -28.80 -26.07 -16.30
C HIS A 30 -27.54 -26.52 -15.58
N ALA A 31 -26.44 -26.66 -16.32
CA ALA A 31 -25.12 -26.73 -15.73
C ALA A 31 -24.84 -25.36 -15.10
N GLU A 32 -25.28 -25.16 -13.87
CA GLU A 32 -24.65 -24.17 -13.01
C GLU A 32 -23.26 -24.73 -12.68
N ASP A 33 -22.26 -24.16 -13.35
CA ASP A 33 -20.87 -24.54 -13.22
C ASP A 33 -20.45 -24.57 -11.75
N PHE A 34 -20.04 -25.74 -11.28
CA PHE A 34 -19.47 -25.97 -9.95
C PHE A 34 -18.35 -24.97 -9.60
N PHE A 35 -17.59 -24.52 -10.61
CA PHE A 35 -16.56 -23.49 -10.45
C PHE A 35 -17.14 -22.08 -10.23
N SER A 36 -18.34 -21.77 -10.72
CA SER A 36 -19.05 -20.53 -10.43
C SER A 36 -19.56 -20.48 -8.99
N ALA A 37 -19.94 -21.62 -8.41
CA ALA A 37 -20.28 -21.72 -6.98
C ALA A 37 -19.04 -21.67 -6.06
N LEU A 38 -17.90 -22.19 -6.53
CA LEU A 38 -16.65 -22.23 -5.76
C LEU A 38 -15.83 -20.92 -5.84
N PHE A 39 -15.85 -20.22 -6.98
CA PHE A 39 -15.03 -19.02 -7.23
C PHE A 39 -15.81 -17.76 -7.62
N GLY A 40 -17.14 -17.84 -7.82
CA GLY A 40 -17.99 -16.70 -8.21
C GLY A 40 -18.35 -15.75 -7.07
N GLY A 41 -17.80 -15.96 -5.87
CA GLY A 41 -18.06 -15.16 -4.67
C GLY A 41 -17.40 -13.77 -4.63
N PHE A 42 -16.77 -13.29 -5.70
CA PHE A 42 -16.13 -11.96 -5.74
C PHE A 42 -17.09 -10.79 -5.94
N ARG A 43 -18.37 -10.94 -5.58
CA ARG A 43 -19.14 -9.75 -5.21
C ARG A 43 -18.61 -9.31 -3.86
N MET A 44 -17.77 -8.27 -3.88
CA MET A 44 -17.34 -7.51 -2.71
C MET A 44 -18.53 -7.28 -1.79
N ARG A 45 -18.65 -8.13 -0.77
CA ARG A 45 -19.37 -7.76 0.44
C ARG A 45 -18.62 -6.53 0.97
N PRO A 46 -19.27 -5.38 1.18
CA PRO A 46 -18.65 -4.35 1.98
C PRO A 46 -18.22 -5.00 3.31
N PRO A 47 -17.00 -4.72 3.80
CA PRO A 47 -16.57 -5.25 5.08
C PRO A 47 -17.62 -4.90 6.14
N PRO A 48 -17.93 -5.80 7.08
CA PRO A 48 -18.86 -5.47 8.14
C PRO A 48 -18.34 -4.23 8.86
N GLU A 49 -19.17 -3.18 8.93
CA GLU A 49 -18.88 -2.04 9.79
C GLU A 49 -18.92 -2.55 11.23
N ILE A 50 -17.74 -2.71 11.84
CA ILE A 50 -17.64 -2.89 13.28
C ILE A 50 -18.08 -1.56 13.88
N ARG A 51 -19.34 -1.48 14.30
CA ARG A 51 -19.85 -0.33 15.06
C ARG A 51 -19.22 -0.36 16.44
N MET A 52 -18.07 0.29 16.55
CA MET A 52 -17.44 0.56 17.83
C MET A 52 -18.38 1.44 18.67
N PRO A 53 -18.45 1.28 20.00
CA PRO A 53 -19.43 1.96 20.86
C PRO A 53 -19.07 3.44 21.13
N PHE A 54 -18.42 4.12 20.18
CA PHE A 54 -18.02 5.52 20.30
C PHE A 54 -18.91 6.41 19.41
N PRO A 55 -19.37 7.58 19.89
CA PRO A 55 -20.03 8.57 19.04
C PRO A 55 -19.06 9.07 17.96
N ASN A 56 -19.48 9.04 16.68
CA ASN A 56 -18.66 9.40 15.52
C ASN A 56 -18.75 10.89 15.15
N ASP A 57 -19.28 11.73 16.02
CA ASP A 57 -19.42 13.14 15.76
C ASP A 57 -18.19 13.85 16.34
N ASP A 58 -17.41 14.53 15.47
CA ASP A 58 -16.29 15.44 15.78
C ASP A 58 -14.83 14.90 15.78
N MET A 59 -14.49 13.89 14.96
CA MET A 59 -13.07 13.70 14.56
C MET A 59 -12.84 14.20 13.14
N PRO A 60 -12.00 15.25 12.93
CA PRO A 60 -11.45 15.53 11.61
C PRO A 60 -10.73 14.27 11.17
N ARG A 61 -11.23 13.67 10.08
CA ARG A 61 -10.56 12.54 9.43
C ARG A 61 -9.15 13.02 9.07
N TYR A 62 -8.15 12.66 9.88
CA TYR A 62 -6.77 12.79 9.49
C TYR A 62 -6.60 11.75 8.37
N ASP A 63 -6.88 12.16 7.13
CA ASP A 63 -6.43 11.43 5.96
C ASP A 63 -4.90 11.41 6.08
N ALA A 64 -4.35 10.38 6.73
CA ALA A 64 -2.99 9.97 6.45
C ALA A 64 -2.87 9.98 4.93
N PRO A 65 -1.88 10.68 4.34
CA PRO A 65 -1.82 10.84 2.89
C PRO A 65 -1.83 9.44 2.29
N ARG A 66 -3.00 9.02 1.79
CA ARG A 66 -3.11 7.85 0.94
C ARG A 66 -2.16 8.20 -0.18
N GLN A 67 -1.05 7.48 -0.28
CA GLN A 67 -0.19 7.54 -1.44
C GLN A 67 -1.13 7.34 -2.62
N ARG A 68 -1.47 8.44 -3.30
CA ARG A 68 -2.24 8.38 -4.52
C ARG A 68 -1.36 7.53 -5.41
N ALA A 69 -1.81 6.33 -5.73
CA ALA A 69 -1.16 5.51 -6.74
C ALA A 69 -1.11 6.39 -7.99
N PHE A 70 0.05 6.99 -8.25
CA PHE A 70 0.31 7.71 -9.48
C PHE A 70 0.43 6.62 -10.54
N TYR A 71 -0.69 6.31 -11.20
CA TYR A 71 -0.79 5.39 -12.34
C TYR A 71 -0.08 5.94 -13.60
N GLY A 72 1.14 6.46 -13.46
CA GLY A 72 1.86 7.10 -14.57
C GLY A 72 3.38 7.25 -14.39
N GLY A 73 3.94 6.88 -13.24
CA GLY A 73 5.39 6.81 -13.04
C GLY A 73 5.69 5.63 -12.13
N GLY A 74 6.56 4.71 -12.58
CA GLY A 74 6.92 3.53 -11.79
C GLY A 74 7.37 3.90 -10.38
N THR A 75 7.06 3.03 -9.41
CA THR A 75 7.51 3.19 -8.03
C THR A 75 9.04 3.19 -7.99
N ALA A 76 9.61 4.08 -7.20
CA ALA A 76 11.04 4.09 -6.93
C ALA A 76 11.31 3.43 -5.59
N TYR A 77 12.38 2.65 -5.52
CA TYR A 77 12.81 1.97 -4.31
C TYR A 77 14.25 2.32 -4.00
N CYS A 78 14.50 2.66 -2.74
CA CYS A 78 15.83 2.69 -2.17
C CYS A 78 16.24 1.25 -1.85
N VAL A 79 17.38 0.81 -2.35
CA VAL A 79 17.97 -0.51 -2.09
C VAL A 79 19.26 -0.30 -1.32
N ARG A 80 19.36 -0.87 -0.13
CA ARG A 80 20.60 -0.85 0.65
C ARG A 80 21.63 -1.79 0.03
N ALA A 81 22.83 -1.29 -0.22
CA ALA A 81 23.85 -2.01 -0.99
C ALA A 81 24.37 -3.27 -0.27
N CYS A 82 24.37 -3.28 1.05
CA CYS A 82 25.08 -4.30 1.83
C CYS A 82 24.27 -5.57 2.13
N ASP A 83 22.94 -5.50 2.15
CA ASP A 83 22.03 -6.64 2.35
C ASP A 83 20.86 -6.68 1.35
N GLY A 84 20.83 -5.74 0.41
CA GLY A 84 19.80 -5.61 -0.60
C GLY A 84 18.44 -5.20 -0.07
N ARG A 85 18.26 -4.83 1.22
CA ARG A 85 16.94 -4.46 1.73
C ARG A 85 16.39 -3.25 1.00
N TYR A 86 15.13 -3.31 0.58
CA TYR A 86 14.48 -2.22 -0.14
C TYR A 86 13.37 -1.54 0.67
N PHE A 87 13.11 -0.27 0.36
CA PHE A 87 12.00 0.52 0.88
C PHE A 87 11.58 1.59 -0.14
N PRO A 88 10.34 2.10 -0.10
CA PRO A 88 9.88 3.10 -1.06
C PRO A 88 10.68 4.41 -0.97
N ALA A 89 11.20 4.89 -2.10
CA ALA A 89 11.81 6.20 -2.20
C ALA A 89 10.74 7.29 -2.30
N GLN A 90 10.99 8.45 -1.69
CA GLN A 90 10.08 9.60 -1.71
C GLN A 90 10.71 10.74 -2.52
N GLY A 91 9.92 11.48 -3.28
CA GLY A 91 10.40 12.63 -4.06
C GLY A 91 9.91 12.64 -5.49
N ASN A 92 9.96 13.81 -6.11
CA ASN A 92 9.41 14.02 -7.44
C ASN A 92 10.41 13.68 -8.56
N ASP A 93 11.68 13.99 -8.34
CA ASP A 93 12.79 13.73 -9.26
C ASP A 93 13.79 12.72 -8.68
N ALA A 94 14.77 12.31 -9.49
CA ALA A 94 15.77 11.32 -9.11
C ALA A 94 16.67 11.80 -7.95
N GLU A 95 16.99 13.08 -7.90
CA GLU A 95 17.84 13.67 -6.86
C GLU A 95 17.12 13.67 -5.50
N SER A 96 15.87 14.13 -5.46
CA SER A 96 15.02 14.10 -4.27
C SER A 96 14.83 12.67 -3.76
N LYS A 97 14.63 11.71 -4.68
CA LYS A 97 14.53 10.28 -4.35
C LYS A 97 15.82 9.77 -3.71
N ALA A 98 16.98 10.08 -4.30
CA ALA A 98 18.27 9.65 -3.77
C ALA A 98 18.54 10.26 -2.41
N GLN A 99 18.20 11.55 -2.25
CA GLN A 99 18.31 12.25 -0.98
C GLN A 99 17.38 11.66 0.08
N SER A 100 16.17 11.24 -0.28
CA SER A 100 15.27 10.53 0.63
C SER A 100 15.89 9.22 1.13
N CYS A 101 16.52 8.43 0.24
CA CYS A 101 17.20 7.20 0.64
C CYS A 101 18.32 7.47 1.65
N LYS A 102 19.11 8.52 1.39
CA LYS A 102 20.20 8.93 2.27
C LYS A 102 19.71 9.45 3.62
N SER A 103 18.60 10.19 3.65
CA SER A 103 17.99 10.65 4.89
C SER A 103 17.44 9.50 5.73
N PHE A 104 16.86 8.48 5.09
CA PHE A 104 16.37 7.30 5.81
C PHE A 104 17.51 6.40 6.29
N CYS A 105 18.59 6.28 5.52
CA CYS A 105 19.72 5.38 5.83
C CYS A 105 21.07 6.11 5.68
N PRO A 106 21.39 7.06 6.58
CA PRO A 106 22.63 7.84 6.51
C PRO A 106 23.89 7.02 6.78
N ALA A 107 23.78 5.91 7.51
CA ALA A 107 24.92 5.04 7.85
C ALA A 107 25.16 3.91 6.83
N SER A 108 24.35 3.82 5.77
CA SER A 108 24.42 2.75 4.77
C SER A 108 24.38 3.32 3.36
N GLU A 109 25.15 2.74 2.45
CA GLU A 109 25.04 3.07 1.04
C GLU A 109 23.73 2.54 0.45
N THR A 110 23.03 3.38 -0.31
CA THR A 110 21.77 3.05 -0.96
C THR A 110 21.80 3.39 -2.45
N SER A 111 21.24 2.52 -3.27
CA SER A 111 21.02 2.74 -4.71
C SER A 111 19.53 2.88 -5.02
N LEU A 112 19.18 3.55 -6.10
CA LEU A 112 17.81 3.64 -6.60
C LEU A 112 17.52 2.59 -7.66
N VAL A 113 16.33 1.99 -7.58
CA VAL A 113 15.73 1.16 -8.63
C VAL A 113 14.28 1.59 -8.87
N TYR A 114 13.77 1.34 -10.07
CA TYR A 114 12.45 1.79 -10.52
C TYR A 114 11.68 0.64 -11.14
N GLY A 115 10.40 0.52 -10.80
CA GLY A 115 9.53 -0.51 -11.34
C GLY A 115 8.13 -0.44 -10.74
N GLY A 116 7.17 -1.14 -11.37
CA GLY A 116 5.83 -1.30 -10.77
C GLY A 116 5.88 -2.12 -9.48
N ASN A 117 6.75 -3.13 -9.46
CA ASN A 117 7.09 -3.95 -8.30
C ASN A 117 8.62 -4.05 -8.19
N ILE A 118 9.11 -4.40 -7.01
CA ILE A 118 10.54 -4.58 -6.75
C ILE A 118 11.15 -5.72 -7.57
N ASP A 119 10.39 -6.78 -7.83
CA ASP A 119 10.89 -7.98 -8.50
C ASP A 119 11.32 -7.69 -9.95
N ASP A 120 10.65 -6.73 -10.59
CA ASP A 120 10.93 -6.25 -11.95
C ASP A 120 11.66 -4.90 -11.96
N ALA A 121 12.09 -4.40 -10.80
CA ALA A 121 12.69 -3.09 -10.70
C ALA A 121 14.11 -3.07 -11.27
N THR A 122 14.45 -1.98 -11.94
CA THR A 122 15.75 -1.79 -12.59
C THR A 122 16.40 -0.48 -12.16
N THR A 123 17.72 -0.47 -12.09
CA THR A 123 18.51 0.76 -11.92
C THR A 123 18.38 1.65 -13.16
N ASP A 124 18.80 2.93 -13.06
CA ASP A 124 18.90 3.83 -14.22
C ASP A 124 19.78 3.30 -15.35
N LYS A 125 20.67 2.34 -15.04
CA LYS A 125 21.56 1.66 -16.00
C LYS A 125 20.96 0.37 -16.58
N GLY A 126 19.70 0.07 -16.27
CA GLY A 126 18.98 -1.12 -16.77
C GLY A 126 19.28 -2.42 -16.01
N LYS A 127 20.17 -2.40 -15.00
CA LYS A 127 20.45 -3.58 -14.18
C LYS A 127 19.26 -3.90 -13.27
N SER A 128 18.79 -5.14 -13.28
CA SER A 128 17.68 -5.58 -12.43
C SER A 128 18.08 -5.62 -10.94
N TYR A 129 17.08 -5.47 -10.06
CA TYR A 129 17.28 -5.56 -8.61
C TYR A 129 17.86 -6.93 -8.20
N SER A 130 17.41 -8.02 -8.83
CA SER A 130 17.89 -9.38 -8.57
C SER A 130 19.36 -9.61 -8.94
N GLU A 131 19.91 -8.85 -9.89
CA GLU A 131 21.32 -8.93 -10.27
C GLU A 131 22.25 -8.09 -9.36
N LEU A 132 21.71 -7.31 -8.41
CA LEU A 132 22.54 -6.56 -7.48
C LEU A 132 23.32 -7.51 -6.54
N PRO A 133 24.56 -7.17 -6.14
CA PRO A 133 25.45 -8.10 -5.43
C PRO A 133 24.87 -8.74 -4.17
N ASN A 134 24.04 -8.01 -3.42
CA ASN A 134 23.42 -8.48 -2.18
C ASN A 134 21.88 -8.54 -2.29
N ALA A 135 21.31 -8.65 -3.49
CA ALA A 135 19.87 -8.69 -3.69
C ALA A 135 19.20 -9.74 -2.77
N TYR A 136 18.10 -9.37 -2.12
CA TYR A 136 17.33 -10.25 -1.23
C TYR A 136 18.06 -10.86 -0.03
N ARG A 137 19.34 -10.55 0.21
CA ARG A 137 20.14 -11.15 1.28
C ARG A 137 19.51 -10.95 2.66
N TYR A 138 18.88 -9.79 2.89
CA TYR A 138 18.12 -9.45 4.09
C TYR A 138 16.99 -10.44 4.45
N ARG A 139 16.53 -11.27 3.49
CA ARG A 139 15.48 -12.28 3.74
C ARG A 139 16.01 -13.49 4.49
N ASN A 140 17.30 -13.78 4.37
CA ASN A 140 17.90 -15.01 4.87
C ASN A 140 18.80 -14.77 6.09
N GLU A 141 19.41 -13.59 6.19
CA GLU A 141 20.31 -13.26 7.30
C GLU A 141 20.30 -11.77 7.65
N ILE A 142 20.70 -11.48 8.90
CA ILE A 142 20.94 -10.13 9.39
C ILE A 142 22.45 -9.88 9.29
N VAL A 143 22.86 -9.06 8.34
CA VAL A 143 24.28 -8.70 8.17
C VAL A 143 24.67 -7.71 9.27
N SER A 144 25.75 -8.01 10.00
CA SER A 144 26.23 -7.13 11.08
C SER A 144 26.61 -5.75 10.53
N GLY A 145 26.14 -4.68 11.19
CA GLY A 145 26.38 -3.29 10.77
C GLY A 145 25.60 -2.84 9.54
N CYS A 146 24.76 -3.69 8.94
CA CYS A 146 23.95 -3.37 7.76
C CYS A 146 22.59 -2.80 8.12
N THR A 147 22.58 -1.67 8.81
CA THR A 147 21.36 -0.97 9.18
C THR A 147 21.43 0.51 8.86
N CYS A 148 20.25 1.13 8.77
CA CYS A 148 20.13 2.55 8.46
C CYS A 148 20.74 3.44 9.57
N ASN A 149 20.80 2.93 10.80
CA ASN A 149 21.46 3.59 11.93
C ASN A 149 22.93 3.18 12.14
N GLY A 150 23.38 2.08 11.53
CA GLY A 150 24.76 1.59 11.58
C GLY A 150 25.23 1.10 12.95
N LYS A 151 24.33 0.95 13.92
CA LYS A 151 24.67 0.58 15.31
C LYS A 151 23.95 -0.69 15.74
N ASP A 152 22.64 -0.70 15.58
CA ASP A 152 21.79 -1.80 16.02
C ASP A 152 21.58 -2.76 14.86
N SER A 153 21.30 -4.02 15.18
CA SER A 153 20.96 -5.07 14.19
C SER A 153 19.63 -4.80 13.48
N VAL A 154 18.75 -4.00 14.10
CA VAL A 154 17.48 -3.55 13.56
C VAL A 154 17.22 -2.11 14.03
N GLY A 155 16.57 -1.31 13.19
CA GLY A 155 16.17 0.04 13.58
C GLY A 155 16.21 1.05 12.44
N LEU A 156 15.42 2.11 12.60
CA LEU A 156 15.50 3.29 11.77
C LEU A 156 16.69 4.15 12.20
N ALA A 157 17.21 4.95 11.28
CA ALA A 157 18.18 5.98 11.62
C ALA A 157 17.58 6.95 12.63
N GLN A 158 18.30 7.20 13.72
CA GLN A 158 17.93 8.24 14.66
C GLN A 158 18.24 9.59 14.02
N VAL A 159 17.20 10.37 13.76
CA VAL A 159 17.35 11.79 13.41
C VAL A 159 17.46 12.54 14.73
N LYS A 160 18.53 13.32 14.88
CA LYS A 160 18.65 14.22 16.03
C LYS A 160 17.55 15.27 15.92
N VAL A 161 16.94 15.62 17.05
CA VAL A 161 15.88 16.63 17.10
C VAL A 161 16.34 17.93 16.44
N GLU A 162 17.61 18.31 16.64
CA GLU A 162 18.19 19.54 16.08
C GLU A 162 18.26 19.53 14.55
N ASP A 163 18.32 18.33 13.95
CA ASP A 163 18.47 18.10 12.52
C ASP A 163 17.14 17.74 11.84
N ASP A 164 16.02 17.73 12.58
CA ASP A 164 14.70 17.37 12.04
C ASP A 164 14.09 18.54 11.24
N PRO A 165 13.98 18.41 9.89
CA PRO A 165 13.46 19.47 9.04
C PRO A 165 11.94 19.68 9.18
N THR A 166 11.24 18.80 9.90
CA THR A 166 9.80 18.91 10.11
C THR A 166 9.45 19.84 11.27
N LEU A 167 10.41 20.15 12.15
CA LEU A 167 10.21 21.01 13.29
C LEU A 167 9.88 22.45 12.91
N ARG A 168 8.89 22.99 13.59
CA ARG A 168 8.40 24.36 13.43
C ARG A 168 8.48 25.14 14.74
N LYS A 169 8.49 26.46 14.62
CA LYS A 169 8.43 27.34 15.79
C LYS A 169 7.13 27.07 16.55
N GLY A 170 7.27 26.80 17.85
CA GLY A 170 6.17 26.50 18.76
C GLY A 170 5.93 25.01 18.99
N ASP A 171 6.60 24.13 18.24
CA ASP A 171 6.50 22.69 18.46
C ASP A 171 7.05 22.33 19.84
N ILE A 172 6.34 21.43 20.53
CA ILE A 172 6.75 20.91 21.82
C ILE A 172 7.46 19.58 21.57
N VAL A 173 8.73 19.50 21.96
CA VAL A 173 9.56 18.31 21.78
C VAL A 173 9.84 17.66 23.14
N ALA A 174 9.75 16.33 23.19
CA ALA A 174 10.20 15.56 24.33
C ALA A 174 11.72 15.33 24.23
N GLY A 175 12.49 16.13 24.97
CA GLY A 175 13.93 15.94 25.12
C GLY A 175 14.28 15.04 26.31
N ALA A 176 15.56 14.70 26.45
CA ALA A 176 16.06 13.88 27.55
C ALA A 176 15.77 14.51 28.93
N ASP A 177 15.85 15.84 29.04
CA ASP A 177 15.62 16.60 30.28
C ASP A 177 14.15 17.06 30.43
N GLY A 178 13.24 16.57 29.58
CA GLY A 178 11.82 16.88 29.60
C GLY A 178 11.31 17.66 28.39
N LEU A 179 10.11 18.24 28.51
CA LEU A 179 9.46 18.96 27.42
C LEU A 179 10.14 20.32 27.17
N VAL A 180 10.53 20.55 25.92
CA VAL A 180 11.11 21.80 25.42
C VAL A 180 10.24 22.36 24.29
N VAL A 181 10.32 23.67 24.04
CA VAL A 181 9.66 24.32 22.92
C VAL A 181 10.69 24.75 21.88
N ALA A 182 10.42 24.42 20.62
CA ALA A 182 11.24 24.78 19.49
C ALA A 182 11.00 26.25 19.11
N SER A 183 12.08 27.03 18.99
CA SER A 183 12.06 28.43 18.61
C SER A 183 13.05 28.68 17.49
N ARG A 184 12.76 29.62 16.57
CA ARG A 184 13.69 29.91 15.47
C ARG A 184 14.96 30.55 16.04
N ASN A 185 16.13 30.07 15.61
CA ASN A 185 17.37 30.72 15.97
C ASN A 185 17.45 32.12 15.32
N ALA A 186 17.54 33.16 16.15
CA ALA A 186 17.58 34.55 15.68
C ALA A 186 18.83 34.87 14.83
N ASN A 187 19.91 34.09 15.00
CA ASN A 187 21.15 34.27 14.27
C ASN A 187 21.18 33.49 12.94
N ASP A 188 20.26 32.55 12.73
CA ASP A 188 20.14 31.83 11.46
C ASP A 188 19.14 32.53 10.53
N ARG A 189 19.66 33.32 9.60
CA ARG A 189 18.85 34.02 8.59
C ARG A 189 18.14 33.07 7.63
N ARG A 190 18.58 31.81 7.52
CA ARG A 190 17.92 30.77 6.70
C ARG A 190 16.76 30.11 7.45
N GLY A 191 16.70 30.25 8.78
CA GLY A 191 15.60 29.77 9.61
C GLY A 191 15.48 28.26 9.69
N VAL A 192 16.58 27.53 9.45
CA VAL A 192 16.64 26.06 9.46
C VAL A 192 17.03 25.57 10.86
N ALA A 193 17.90 26.30 11.55
CA ALA A 193 18.31 25.95 12.91
C ALA A 193 17.24 26.33 13.96
N MET A 194 16.86 25.35 14.78
CA MET A 194 15.95 25.52 15.90
C MET A 194 16.72 25.61 17.22
N ASN A 195 16.29 26.52 18.10
CA ASN A 195 16.73 26.62 19.48
C ASN A 195 15.65 26.05 20.39
N PHE A 196 16.08 25.31 21.41
CA PHE A 196 15.17 24.69 22.38
C PHE A 196 15.25 25.42 23.71
N SER A 197 14.08 25.77 24.26
CA SER A 197 13.97 26.30 25.61
C SER A 197 13.00 25.46 26.44
N PRO A 198 13.17 25.39 27.78
CA PRO A 198 12.26 24.64 28.63
C PRO A 198 10.81 25.09 28.44
N LEU A 199 9.88 24.13 28.34
CA LEU A 199 8.45 24.45 28.21
C LEU A 199 7.95 25.14 29.49
N PRO A 200 7.19 26.26 29.40
CA PRO A 200 6.64 26.94 30.58
C PRO A 200 5.79 26.02 31.45
N ASP A 201 5.88 26.17 32.78
CA ASP A 201 5.20 25.28 33.73
C ASP A 201 3.67 25.26 33.59
N SER A 202 3.08 26.39 33.23
CA SER A 202 1.64 26.50 32.97
C SER A 202 1.18 25.62 31.82
N VAL A 203 2.02 25.46 30.79
CA VAL A 203 1.75 24.60 29.63
C VAL A 203 2.10 23.16 29.96
N ARG A 204 3.23 22.94 30.63
CA ARG A 204 3.68 21.61 31.10
C ARG A 204 2.63 20.92 31.98
N ALA A 205 1.96 21.67 32.84
CA ALA A 205 0.90 21.16 33.72
C ALA A 205 -0.26 20.52 32.96
N ARG A 206 -0.59 21.03 31.76
CA ARG A 206 -1.66 20.48 30.91
C ARG A 206 -1.31 19.10 30.35
N PHE A 207 -0.02 18.82 30.15
CA PHE A 207 0.47 17.53 29.66
C PHE A 207 0.72 16.51 30.79
N ARG A 208 0.55 16.88 32.06
CA ARG A 208 0.63 15.91 33.18
C ARG A 208 -0.65 15.09 33.35
N GLN A 209 -1.77 15.57 32.82
CA GLN A 209 -3.10 14.97 32.97
C GLN A 209 -3.61 14.45 31.63
N VAL A 210 -2.74 13.89 30.77
CA VAL A 210 -3.22 13.25 29.54
C VAL A 210 -4.11 12.08 29.97
N PRO A 211 -5.41 12.07 29.60
CA PRO A 211 -6.28 10.97 29.95
C PRO A 211 -5.68 9.69 29.35
N VAL A 212 -5.36 8.72 30.19
CA VAL A 212 -4.90 7.41 29.73
C VAL A 212 -6.08 6.76 29.01
N VAL A 213 -6.04 6.77 27.67
CA VAL A 213 -7.13 6.25 26.82
C VAL A 213 -7.08 4.73 26.68
N ALA A 214 -5.98 4.10 27.12
CA ALA A 214 -5.85 2.65 27.19
C ALA A 214 -6.13 2.18 28.62
N LYS A 215 -7.38 1.85 28.91
CA LYS A 215 -7.74 0.99 30.04
C LYS A 215 -8.07 -0.39 29.45
N GLU A 216 -7.35 -1.41 29.88
CA GLU A 216 -7.51 -2.82 29.48
C GLU A 216 -8.95 -3.32 29.62
#